data_AF-A0A9W4K2K3-F1
#
_entry.id   AF-A0A9W4K2K3-F1
#
_cell.length_a   1.000
_cell.length_b   1.000
_cell.length_c   1.000
_cell.angle_alpha   90.00
_cell.angle_beta   90.00
_cell.angle_gamma   90.00
#
_symmetry.space_group_name_H-M   'P 1'
#
loop_
_entity.id
_entity.type
_entity.pdbx_description
1 polymer ?
#
loop_
_entity_poly.entity_id
_entity_poly.type
_entity_poly.pdbx_seq_one_letter_code
_entity_poly.pdbx_strand_id
1 'polypeptide(L)'
;MKVTAFLFTLMAATAVSASVLDTRDTCGSGYDPAQRRTNSPCKASNGDRHFCGCDRTGIVECKGGKWTEIQDCGRSSCHGGIQGGAKC
;
A
#
# COMPACT_ATOMS: atom_id res chain seq x y z
N MET A 1 15.14 18.86 -46.30
CA MET A 1 14.30 17.95 -45.50
C MET A 1 14.71 18.09 -44.05
N LYS A 2 13.84 18.66 -43.20
CA LYS A 2 14.06 18.95 -41.77
C LYS A 2 12.90 18.27 -41.02
N VAL A 3 13.07 17.02 -40.59
CA VAL A 3 12.07 16.32 -39.78
C VAL A 3 12.79 15.37 -38.82
N THR A 4 13.36 15.92 -37.75
CA THR A 4 13.96 15.11 -36.68
C THR A 4 13.89 15.88 -35.36
N ALA A 5 12.68 16.14 -34.85
CA ALA A 5 12.53 16.73 -33.51
C ALA A 5 11.12 16.59 -32.92
N PHE A 6 10.50 15.41 -32.87
CA PHE A 6 9.21 15.28 -32.15
C PHE A 6 8.94 13.90 -31.55
N LEU A 7 9.87 13.31 -30.80
CA LEU A 7 9.61 12.02 -30.14
C LEU A 7 10.28 11.86 -28.76
N PHE A 8 10.26 12.88 -27.88
CA PHE A 8 10.73 12.68 -26.48
C PHE A 8 10.05 13.58 -25.44
N THR A 9 8.72 13.61 -25.39
CA THR A 9 8.02 14.40 -24.35
C THR A 9 6.79 13.71 -23.75
N LEU A 10 6.82 12.42 -23.43
CA LEU A 10 5.71 11.83 -22.66
C LEU A 10 6.16 10.67 -21.76
N MET A 11 6.85 10.97 -20.66
CA MET A 11 7.02 10.03 -19.54
C MET A 11 7.35 10.80 -18.25
N ALA A 12 6.43 11.63 -17.76
CA ALA A 12 6.58 12.32 -16.48
C ALA A 12 5.34 12.19 -15.54
N ALA A 13 4.28 11.49 -15.95
CA ALA A 13 2.99 11.51 -15.24
C ALA A 13 2.77 10.36 -14.23
N THR A 14 3.65 9.36 -14.14
CA THR A 14 3.40 8.17 -13.31
C THR A 14 3.92 8.29 -11.86
N ALA A 15 4.90 9.15 -11.59
CA ALA A 15 5.50 9.26 -10.25
C ALA A 15 4.59 9.94 -9.22
N VAL A 16 3.76 10.90 -9.63
CA VAL A 16 2.86 11.66 -8.72
C VAL A 16 1.74 10.77 -8.17
N SER A 17 1.27 9.80 -8.96
CA SER A 17 0.25 8.84 -8.52
C SER A 17 0.75 7.91 -7.42
N ALA A 18 2.06 7.61 -7.41
CA ALA A 18 2.66 6.72 -6.45
C ALA A 18 2.76 7.35 -5.04
N SER A 19 3.19 8.61 -4.93
CA SER A 19 3.36 9.27 -3.63
C SER A 19 2.02 9.60 -2.95
N VAL A 20 0.97 9.91 -3.72
CA VAL A 20 -0.37 10.17 -3.16
C VAL A 20 -1.01 8.90 -2.60
N LEU A 21 -0.74 7.74 -3.20
CA LEU A 21 -1.25 6.45 -2.73
C LEU A 21 -0.61 6.02 -1.40
N ASP A 22 0.70 6.17 -1.24
CA ASP A 22 1.44 5.81 0.00
C ASP A 22 0.94 6.59 1.24
N THR A 23 0.58 7.86 1.06
CA THR A 23 0.04 8.66 2.18
C THR A 23 -1.41 8.29 2.51
N ARG A 24 -2.16 7.71 1.56
CA ARG A 24 -3.57 7.38 1.73
C ARG A 24 -3.83 5.98 2.26
N ASP A 25 -2.87 5.06 2.11
CA ASP A 25 -3.04 3.66 2.47
C ASP A 25 -2.45 3.27 3.84
N THR A 26 -1.58 4.13 4.36
CA THR A 26 -1.06 4.05 5.72
C THR A 26 -2.07 4.54 6.77
N CYS A 27 -1.83 4.22 8.03
CA CYS A 27 -2.75 4.56 9.12
C CYS A 27 -2.75 6.05 9.51
N GLY A 28 -1.69 6.78 9.14
CA GLY A 28 -1.47 8.19 9.46
C GLY A 28 -0.31 8.40 10.42
N SER A 29 -0.11 9.65 10.86
CA SER A 29 0.95 10.02 11.80
C SER A 29 0.81 9.29 13.13
N GLY A 30 1.93 8.82 13.69
CA GLY A 30 1.98 8.11 14.98
C GLY A 30 1.73 6.59 14.89
N TYR A 31 1.43 6.06 13.71
CA TYR A 31 1.31 4.62 13.48
C TYR A 31 2.61 4.01 12.97
N ASP A 32 2.70 2.69 13.14
CA ASP A 32 3.84 1.90 12.66
C ASP A 32 3.83 1.84 11.12
N PRO A 33 4.97 2.05 10.42
CA PRO A 33 5.04 1.95 8.96
C PRO A 33 4.69 0.57 8.40
N ALA A 34 4.63 -0.48 9.24
CA ALA A 34 4.13 -1.80 8.91
C ALA A 34 2.60 -1.95 9.00
N GLN A 35 1.86 -0.86 9.30
CA GLN A 35 0.41 -0.88 9.37
C GLN A 35 -0.24 -0.26 8.14
N ARG A 36 -1.40 -0.79 7.76
CA ARG A 36 -2.23 -0.31 6.64
C ARG A 36 -3.66 -0.13 7.09
N ARG A 37 -4.33 0.87 6.52
CA ARG A 37 -5.72 1.18 6.84
C ARG A 37 -6.64 0.24 6.07
N THR A 38 -7.39 -0.61 6.75
CA THR A 38 -8.37 -1.50 6.12
C THR A 38 -9.35 -0.70 5.25
N ASN A 39 -9.71 -1.24 4.09
CA ASN A 39 -10.53 -0.63 3.03
C ASN A 39 -9.92 0.59 2.32
N SER A 40 -8.70 1.02 2.67
CA SER A 40 -8.00 2.07 1.93
C SER A 40 -7.42 1.54 0.61
N PRO A 41 -7.18 2.41 -0.39
CA PRO A 41 -6.56 2.02 -1.65
C PRO A 41 -5.19 1.37 -1.44
N CYS A 42 -4.74 0.48 -2.30
CA CYS A 42 -3.40 -0.09 -2.24
C CYS A 42 -2.81 -0.27 -3.64
N LYS A 43 -1.48 -0.23 -3.75
CA LYS A 43 -0.77 -0.47 -5.02
C LYS A 43 -0.68 -1.95 -5.33
N ALA A 44 -0.89 -2.33 -6.59
CA ALA A 44 -0.70 -3.70 -7.07
C ALA A 44 0.72 -4.25 -6.80
N SER A 45 1.74 -3.38 -6.72
CA SER A 45 3.12 -3.77 -6.38
C SER A 45 3.28 -4.29 -4.94
N ASN A 46 2.29 -4.11 -4.07
CA ASN A 46 2.26 -4.78 -2.76
C ASN A 46 2.16 -6.30 -2.91
N GLY A 47 1.54 -6.79 -3.99
CA GLY A 47 1.39 -8.21 -4.26
C GLY A 47 0.62 -8.92 -3.14
N ASP A 48 1.17 -10.05 -2.71
CA ASP A 48 0.70 -10.92 -1.63
C ASP A 48 1.28 -10.55 -0.26
N ARG A 49 1.89 -9.37 -0.12
CA ARG A 49 2.40 -8.94 1.19
C ARG A 49 1.26 -8.73 2.17
N HIS A 50 1.46 -9.26 3.37
CA HIS A 50 0.55 -9.13 4.50
C HIS A 50 1.03 -8.07 5.48
N PHE A 51 0.15 -7.16 5.83
CA PHE A 51 0.39 -6.10 6.81
C PHE A 51 -0.65 -6.16 7.93
N CYS A 52 -0.39 -5.47 9.03
CA CYS A 52 -1.38 -5.34 10.09
C CYS A 52 -2.36 -4.20 9.82
N GLY A 53 -3.61 -4.38 10.24
CA GLY A 53 -4.55 -3.28 10.41
C GLY A 53 -4.04 -2.24 11.41
N CYS A 54 -4.60 -1.03 11.36
CA CYS A 54 -4.22 0.08 12.25
C CYS A 54 -4.46 -0.24 13.74
N ASP A 55 -5.51 -1.00 14.03
CA ASP A 55 -5.89 -1.49 15.35
C ASP A 55 -5.14 -2.77 15.77
N ARG A 56 -4.35 -3.35 14.86
CA ARG A 56 -3.65 -4.63 15.01
C ARG A 56 -4.59 -5.81 15.31
N THR A 57 -5.88 -5.70 15.02
CA THR A 57 -6.83 -6.81 15.23
C THR A 57 -6.96 -7.71 14.02
N GLY A 58 -6.46 -7.31 12.85
CA GLY A 58 -6.51 -8.12 11.63
C GLY A 58 -5.25 -8.00 10.78
N ILE A 59 -5.05 -9.00 9.93
CA ILE A 59 -4.07 -9.02 8.85
C ILE A 59 -4.77 -8.61 7.56
N VAL A 60 -4.16 -7.68 6.82
CA VAL A 60 -4.67 -7.16 5.55
C VAL A 60 -3.75 -7.50 4.39
N GLU A 61 -4.35 -7.75 3.22
CA GLU A 61 -3.68 -7.98 1.94
C GLU A 61 -4.25 -7.04 0.87
N CYS A 62 -3.44 -6.65 -0.10
CA CYS A 62 -3.87 -5.80 -1.19
C CYS A 62 -4.66 -6.59 -2.24
N LYS A 63 -5.99 -6.56 -2.17
CA LYS A 63 -6.89 -7.26 -3.10
C LYS A 63 -7.74 -6.26 -3.88
N GLY A 64 -7.75 -6.38 -5.21
CA GLY A 64 -8.54 -5.50 -6.08
C GLY A 64 -8.24 -4.00 -5.91
N GLY A 65 -6.99 -3.66 -5.55
CA GLY A 65 -6.58 -2.28 -5.29
C GLY A 65 -7.04 -1.71 -3.94
N LYS A 66 -7.46 -2.56 -2.99
CA LYS A 66 -7.75 -2.15 -1.61
C LYS A 66 -7.13 -3.10 -0.57
N TRP A 67 -6.72 -2.53 0.56
CA TRP A 67 -6.34 -3.31 1.74
C TRP A 67 -7.58 -4.02 2.30
N THR A 68 -7.62 -5.33 2.12
CA THR A 68 -8.73 -6.20 2.50
C THR A 68 -8.27 -7.08 3.65
N GLU A 69 -9.06 -7.15 4.72
CA GLU A 69 -8.79 -8.07 5.81
C GLU A 69 -8.91 -9.51 5.33
N ILE A 70 -7.89 -10.31 5.61
CA ILE A 70 -7.82 -11.73 5.21
C ILE A 70 -7.81 -12.67 6.40
N GLN A 71 -7.50 -12.16 7.59
CA GLN A 71 -7.48 -12.92 8.83
C GLN A 71 -7.76 -11.98 10.01
N ASP A 72 -8.72 -12.35 10.83
CA ASP A 72 -9.01 -11.69 12.11
C ASP A 72 -8.16 -12.34 13.22
N CYS A 73 -7.39 -11.52 13.95
CA CYS A 73 -6.61 -11.92 15.12
C CYS A 73 -7.43 -11.93 16.42
N GLY A 74 -8.66 -11.40 16.40
CA GLY A 74 -9.59 -11.31 17.53
C GLY A 74 -9.20 -10.31 18.63
N ARG A 75 -7.93 -9.95 18.72
CA ARG A 75 -7.36 -8.95 19.64
C ARG A 75 -6.24 -8.18 18.95
N SER A 76 -5.82 -7.08 19.54
CA SER A 76 -4.74 -6.22 19.04
C SER A 76 -3.34 -6.87 19.19
N SER A 77 -3.13 -8.05 18.57
CA SER A 77 -1.88 -8.82 18.64
C SER A 77 -1.13 -8.92 17.32
N CYS A 78 -1.65 -8.33 16.23
CA CYS A 78 -0.97 -8.35 14.95
C CYS A 78 0.38 -7.62 15.02
N HIS A 79 1.42 -8.27 14.51
CA HIS A 79 2.77 -7.74 14.38
C HIS A 79 3.37 -8.15 13.03
N GLY A 80 4.26 -7.31 12.50
CA GLY A 80 4.88 -7.50 11.19
C GLY A 80 5.94 -6.43 10.92
N GLY A 81 6.58 -6.50 9.75
CA GLY A 81 7.60 -5.53 9.34
C GLY A 81 7.16 -4.69 8.14
N ILE A 82 7.96 -3.68 7.80
CA ILE A 82 7.72 -2.80 6.64
C ILE A 82 7.75 -3.54 5.29
N GLN A 83 8.35 -4.73 5.26
CA GLN A 83 8.37 -5.61 4.10
C GLN A 83 7.18 -6.58 4.05
N GLY A 84 6.24 -6.45 5.00
CA GLY A 84 5.10 -7.35 5.20
C GLY A 84 5.39 -8.44 6.23
N GLY A 85 4.81 -9.62 6.04
CA GLY A 85 4.96 -10.78 6.91
C GLY A 85 4.18 -10.67 8.23
N ALA A 86 3.04 -9.98 8.19
CA ALA A 86 2.17 -9.83 9.35
C ALA A 86 1.67 -11.18 9.89
N LYS A 87 1.58 -11.27 11.22
CA LYS A 87 1.10 -12.44 11.97
C LYS A 87 0.30 -11.97 13.17
N CYS A 88 -0.68 -12.78 13.56
CA CYS A 88 -1.24 -12.78 14.91
C CYS A 88 -0.28 -13.54 15.85
#